data_AF-A0A2E5MTW4-F1
#
_entry.id   AF-A0A2E5MTW4-F1
#
_cell.length_a   1.000
_cell.length_b   1.000
_cell.length_c   1.000
_cell.angle_alpha   90.00
_cell.angle_beta   90.00
_cell.angle_gamma   90.00
#
_symmetry.space_group_name_H-M   'P 1'
#
loop_
_entity.id
_entity.type
_entity.pdbx_description
1 polymer ?
#
loop_
_entity_poly.entity_id
_entity_poly.type
_entity_poly.pdbx_seq_one_letter_code
_entity_poly.pdbx_strand_id
1 'polypeptide(L)' 'MLPKIWKGSNDENISCSEKIKILNENIIEINQITEDALEDAILMGADPKQVIEVIIKTLEAKKF' A
#
# COMPACT_ATOMS: atom_id res chain seq x y z
N MET A 1 -5.67 8.22 3.12
CA MET A 1 -5.03 9.55 3.22
C MET A 1 -3.55 9.37 2.91
N LEU A 2 -3.00 10.14 1.97
CA LEU A 2 -1.58 10.03 1.59
C LEU A 2 -0.68 10.77 2.58
N PRO A 3 0.55 10.27 2.84
CA PRO A 3 1.49 10.95 3.72
C PRO A 3 1.96 12.28 3.12
N LYS A 4 2.09 13.30 3.97
CA LYS A 4 2.63 14.62 3.56
C LYS A 4 4.15 14.65 3.49
N ILE A 5 4.80 13.74 4.22
CA ILE A 5 6.25 13.64 4.33
C ILE A 5 6.62 12.16 4.21
N TRP A 6 7.55 11.87 3.31
CA TRP A 6 8.20 10.57 3.19
C TRP A 6 9.59 10.65 3.81
N LYS A 7 10.05 9.55 4.40
CA LYS A 7 11.37 9.45 5.01
C LYS A 7 12.31 8.57 4.19
N GLY A 8 13.58 8.95 4.14
CA GLY A 8 14.67 8.14 3.63
C GLY A 8 15.16 7.12 4.65
N SER A 9 16.15 6.31 4.27
CA SER A 9 16.69 5.23 5.10
C SER A 9 17.45 5.72 6.35
N ASN A 10 17.84 7.00 6.40
CA ASN A 10 18.49 7.61 7.56
C ASN A 10 17.52 8.51 8.36
N ASP A 11 16.21 8.27 8.22
CA ASP A 11 15.11 9.04 8.85
C ASP A 11 14.97 10.49 8.36
N GLU A 12 15.71 10.89 7.32
CA GLU A 12 15.64 12.22 6.72
C GLU A 12 14.40 12.41 5.84
N ASN A 13 13.85 13.62 5.81
CA ASN A 13 12.71 13.90 4.93
C ASN A 13 13.13 13.92 3.46
N ILE A 14 12.40 13.20 2.62
CA ILE A 14 12.51 13.30 1.17
C ILE A 14 11.97 14.67 0.76
N SER A 15 12.84 15.54 0.22
CA SER A 15 12.49 16.92 -0.17
C SER A 15 12.16 17.10 -1.65
N CYS A 16 12.56 16.15 -2.50
CA CYS A 16 12.30 16.21 -3.94
C CYS A 16 10.81 15.95 -4.22
N SER A 17 10.10 16.96 -4.71
CA SER A 17 8.67 16.90 -5.00
C SER A 17 8.30 15.78 -5.98
N GLU A 18 9.14 15.53 -6.99
CA GLU A 18 8.89 14.45 -7.96
C GLU A 18 8.98 13.07 -7.31
N LYS A 19 9.93 12.85 -6.38
CA LYS A 19 10.00 11.60 -5.62
C LYS A 19 8.75 11.41 -4.75
N ILE A 20 8.30 12.47 -4.07
CA ILE A 20 7.08 12.43 -3.25
C ILE A 20 5.86 12.11 -4.12
N LYS A 21 5.76 12.71 -5.31
CA LYS A 21 4.67 12.47 -6.25
C LYS A 21 4.64 10.99 -6.66
N ILE A 22 5.76 10.43 -7.09
CA ILE A 22 5.85 9.02 -7.49
C ILE A 22 5.49 8.09 -6.32
N LEU A 23 5.99 8.36 -5.11
CA LEU A 23 5.65 7.55 -3.93
C LEU A 23 4.15 7.60 -3.62
N ASN A 24 3.51 8.76 -3.78
CA ASN A 24 2.08 8.91 -3.61
C ASN A 24 1.27 8.19 -4.70
N GLU A 25 1.72 8.24 -5.96
CA GLU A 25 1.13 7.49 -7.08
C GLU A 25 1.18 5.98 -6.80
N ASN A 26 2.31 5.45 -6.32
CA ASN A 26 2.42 4.05 -5.93
C ASN A 26 1.39 3.65 -4.84
N ILE A 27 1.14 4.50 -3.85
CA ILE A 27 0.13 4.21 -2.81
C ILE A 27 -1.29 4.25 -3.39
N ILE A 28 -1.57 5.14 -4.33
CA ILE A 28 -2.86 5.19 -5.02
C ILE A 28 -3.09 3.88 -5.80
N GLU A 29 -2.09 3.44 -6.56
CA GLU A 29 -2.16 2.18 -7.33
C GLU A 29 -2.36 0.97 -6.42
N ILE A 30 -1.64 0.88 -5.30
CA ILE A 30 -1.82 -0.20 -4.32
C ILE A 30 -3.23 -0.20 -3.75
N ASN A 31 -3.81 0.97 -3.47
CA ASN A 31 -5.19 1.04 -2.97
C ASN A 31 -6.18 0.50 -4.01
N GLN A 32 -6.04 0.89 -5.28
CA GLN A 32 -6.91 0.40 -6.36
C GLN A 32 -6.82 -1.12 -6.50
N ILE A 33 -5.60 -1.67 -6.55
CA ILE A 33 -5.40 -3.13 -6.64
C ILE A 33 -5.99 -3.85 -5.43
N THR A 34 -5.90 -3.24 -4.24
CA THR A 34 -6.46 -3.83 -3.01
C THR A 34 -7.99 -3.78 -3.02
N GLU A 35 -8.59 -2.70 -3.53
CA GLU A 35 -10.05 -2.58 -3.70
C GLU A 35 -10.56 -3.68 -4.64
N ASP A 36 -9.94 -3.85 -5.81
CA ASP A 36 -10.29 -4.91 -6.77
C ASP A 36 -10.19 -6.30 -6.12
N ALA A 37 -9.12 -6.57 -5.36
CA ALA A 37 -8.93 -7.85 -4.67
C ALA A 37 -9.99 -8.10 -3.58
N LEU A 38 -10.50 -7.05 -2.93
CA LEU A 38 -11.58 -7.17 -1.93
C LEU A 38 -12.94 -7.37 -2.60
N GLU A 39 -13.20 -6.72 -3.74
CA GLU A 39 -14.39 -6.96 -4.54
C GLU A 39 -14.45 -8.42 -5.01
N ASP A 40 -13.32 -8.94 -5.52
CA ASP A 40 -13.20 -10.36 -5.89
C ASP A 40 -13.45 -11.28 -4.70
N ALA A 41 -12.91 -10.94 -3.51
CA ALA A 41 -13.15 -11.73 -2.30
C ALA A 41 -14.64 -11.82 -1.95
N ILE A 42 -15.36 -10.68 -2.05
CA ILE A 42 -16.81 -10.62 -1.82
C ILE A 42 -17.53 -11.50 -2.85
N LEU A 43 -17.18 -11.37 -4.14
CA LEU A 43 -17.80 -12.15 -5.22
C LEU A 43 -17.58 -13.66 -5.05
N MET A 44 -16.43 -14.07 -4.51
CA MET A 44 -16.09 -15.47 -4.23
C MET A 44 -16.63 -15.99 -2.89
N GLY A 45 -17.30 -15.14 -2.10
CA GLY A 45 -17.87 -15.51 -0.79
C GLY A 45 -16.85 -15.66 0.33
N ALA A 46 -15.65 -15.08 0.18
CA ALA A 46 -14.64 -15.00 1.23
C ALA A 46 -14.89 -13.80 2.16
N ASP A 47 -14.36 -13.87 3.39
CA ASP A 47 -14.34 -12.70 4.29
C ASP A 47 -13.25 -11.71 3.84
N PRO A 48 -13.59 -10.48 3.43
CA PRO A 48 -12.61 -9.49 3.00
C PRO A 48 -11.58 -9.16 4.09
N LYS A 49 -11.93 -9.31 5.37
CA LYS A 49 -10.99 -9.11 6.48
C LYS A 49 -9.84 -10.11 6.44
N GLN A 50 -10.13 -11.36 6.09
CA GLN A 50 -9.08 -12.37 5.95
C GLN A 50 -8.12 -12.03 4.80
N VAL A 51 -8.64 -11.49 3.70
CA VAL A 51 -7.82 -11.03 2.57
C VAL A 51 -6.90 -9.88 2.99
N ILE A 52 -7.41 -8.90 3.74
CA ILE A 52 -6.60 -7.80 4.30
C ILE A 52 -5.49 -8.36 5.20
N GLU A 53 -5.80 -9.30 6.10
CA GLU A 53 -4.79 -9.91 6.98
C GLU A 53 -3.69 -10.63 6.20
N VAL A 54 -4.04 -11.36 5.13
CA VAL A 54 -3.08 -12.06 4.29
C VAL A 54 -2.21 -11.08 3.52
N ILE A 55 -2.77 -9.98 3.00
CA ILE A 55 -2.02 -8.91 2.33
C ILE A 55 -0.98 -8.32 3.31
N ILE A 56 -1.40 -7.94 4.52
CA ILE A 56 -0.50 -7.37 5.54
C ILE A 56 0.63 -8.34 5.86
N LYS A 57 0.32 -9.61 6.19
CA LYS A 57 1.33 -10.63 6.49
C LYS A 57 2.30 -10.86 5.33
N THR A 58 1.80 -10.81 4.09
CA THR A 58 2.62 -10.96 2.89
C THR A 58 3.59 -9.79 2.73
N LEU A 59 3.16 -8.56 3.03
CA LEU A 59 4.01 -7.37 3.01
C LEU A 59 5.08 -7.42 4.11
N GLU A 60 4.71 -7.80 5.33
CA GLU A 60 5.64 -7.95 6.46
C GLU A 60 6.70 -9.03 6.23
N ALA A 61 6.37 -10.07 5.47
CA ALA A 61 7.32 -11.14 5.13
C ALA A 61 8.35 -10.73 4.06
N LYS A 62 8.17 -9.60 3.37
CA LYS A 62 9.12 -9.12 2.37
C LYS A 62 10.39 -8.63 3.07
N LYS A 63 11.55 -9.13 2.61
CA LYS A 63 12.86 -8.64 3.02
C LYS A 63 13.32 -7.59 2.01
N PHE A 64 13.45 -6.35 2.43
CA PHE A 64 14.00 -5.23 1.67
C PHE A 64 15.27 -4.70 2.35
#